data_AF-A0A2V7JW05-F1
#
_entry.id   AF-A0A2V7JW05-F1
#
_cell.length_a   1.000
_cell.length_b   1.000
_cell.length_c   1.000
_cell.angle_alpha   90.00
_cell.angle_beta   90.00
_cell.angle_gamma   90.00
#
_symmetry.space_group_name_H-M   'P 1'
#
loop_
_entity.id
_entity.type
_entity.pdbx_description
1 polymer ?
#
loop_
_entity_poly.entity_id
_entity_poly.type
_entity_poly.pdbx_seq_one_letter_code
_entity_poly.pdbx_strand_id
1 'polypeptide(L)'
;LRVSIGSTSRAATLARGVRPGATVTMPKQYVRLAGTRATGRSFDDRVGSAAQLLALRRLDRAKLKHQVIFVWSVREEIGLEGAAVAAAALGPTVKRVHAIDTFVSADSPLELQSFAVAPLGQGAVARALDNSSVTPPAYVDSLVALARARGVKLQVGTTNGG
;
A
#
# COMPACT_ATOMS: atom_id res chain seq x y z
N LEU A 1 -8.18 -23.61 6.03
CA LEU A 1 -8.87 -22.74 7.01
C LEU A 1 -10.32 -23.21 7.18
N ARG A 2 -10.89 -23.18 8.39
CA ARG A 2 -12.34 -23.35 8.63
C ARG A 2 -12.83 -22.15 9.45
N VAL A 3 -14.02 -21.64 9.15
CA VAL A 3 -14.64 -20.53 9.89
C VAL A 3 -15.90 -21.06 10.56
N SER A 4 -16.00 -20.88 11.88
CA SER A 4 -17.22 -21.18 12.62
C SER A 4 -18.02 -19.91 12.82
N ILE A 5 -19.31 -19.95 12.48
CA ILE A 5 -20.27 -18.88 12.78
C ILE A 5 -21.28 -19.32 13.86
N GLY A 6 -21.00 -20.43 14.55
CA GLY A 6 -21.86 -20.99 15.60
C GLY A 6 -23.12 -21.72 15.10
N SER A 7 -23.21 -22.09 13.82
CA SER A 7 -24.29 -22.92 13.28
C SER A 7 -23.92 -24.41 13.27
N THR A 8 -24.91 -25.28 13.51
CA THR A 8 -24.73 -26.74 13.56
C THR A 8 -25.29 -27.48 12.33
N SER A 9 -25.91 -26.77 11.39
CA SER A 9 -26.46 -27.36 10.16
C SER A 9 -26.25 -26.46 8.94
N ARG A 10 -26.20 -27.07 7.75
CA ARG A 10 -26.13 -26.33 6.48
C ARG A 10 -27.29 -25.36 6.33
N ALA A 11 -28.52 -25.78 6.67
CA ALA A 11 -29.70 -24.94 6.60
C ALA A 11 -29.58 -23.70 7.50
N ALA A 12 -29.11 -23.86 8.74
CA ALA A 12 -28.88 -22.73 9.66
C ALA A 12 -27.79 -21.77 9.16
N THR A 13 -26.72 -22.29 8.55
CA THR A 13 -25.67 -21.46 7.93
C THR A 13 -26.23 -20.63 6.77
N LEU A 14 -27.02 -21.26 5.89
CA LEU A 14 -27.65 -20.57 4.76
C LEU A 14 -28.71 -19.56 5.23
N ALA A 15 -29.47 -19.85 6.29
CA ALA A 15 -30.45 -18.92 6.85
C ALA A 15 -29.80 -17.63 7.39
N ARG A 16 -28.53 -17.68 7.82
CA ARG A 16 -27.73 -16.50 8.24
C ARG A 16 -27.14 -15.69 7.07
N GLY A 17 -27.51 -16.01 5.82
CA GLY A 17 -27.06 -15.28 4.63
C GLY A 17 -25.71 -15.73 4.05
N VAL A 18 -25.05 -16.74 4.64
CA VAL A 18 -23.78 -17.26 4.10
C VAL A 18 -24.03 -18.01 2.79
N ARG A 19 -23.21 -17.75 1.77
CA ARG A 19 -23.27 -18.40 0.46
C ARG A 19 -21.86 -18.71 -0.04
N PRO A 20 -21.66 -19.71 -0.93
CA PRO A 20 -20.43 -19.82 -1.69
C PRO A 20 -20.09 -18.48 -2.37
N GLY A 21 -18.83 -18.07 -2.32
CA GLY A 21 -18.39 -16.75 -2.79
C GLY A 21 -18.54 -15.60 -1.78
N ALA A 22 -19.17 -15.82 -0.61
CA ALA A 22 -19.21 -14.81 0.45
C ALA A 22 -17.79 -14.48 0.95
N THR A 23 -17.49 -13.18 1.04
CA THR A 23 -16.22 -12.71 1.56
C THR A 23 -16.15 -12.94 3.06
N VAL A 24 -15.03 -13.51 3.52
CA VAL A 24 -14.70 -13.59 4.95
C VAL A 24 -13.68 -12.50 5.28
N THR A 25 -14.03 -11.65 6.25
CA THR A 25 -13.12 -10.66 6.81
C THR A 25 -13.15 -10.73 8.32
N MET A 26 -12.05 -10.36 8.95
CA MET A 26 -11.98 -10.05 10.37
C MET A 26 -12.44 -8.61 10.60
N PRO A 27 -13.01 -8.30 11.78
CA PRO A 27 -13.33 -6.93 12.15
C PRO A 27 -12.13 -6.00 11.96
N LYS A 28 -12.39 -4.80 11.42
CA LYS A 28 -11.38 -3.76 11.26
C LYS A 28 -11.47 -2.83 12.45
N GLN A 29 -10.50 -2.91 13.35
CA GLN A 29 -10.36 -1.95 14.45
C GLN A 29 -9.01 -1.24 14.30
N TYR A 30 -9.05 0.09 14.31
CA TYR A 30 -7.86 0.92 14.41
C TYR A 30 -7.55 1.14 15.88
N VAL A 31 -6.35 0.73 16.30
CA VAL A 31 -5.89 0.87 17.68
C VAL A 31 -4.65 1.75 17.67
N ARG A 32 -4.72 2.89 18.34
CA ARG A 32 -3.54 3.73 18.59
C ARG A 32 -2.62 3.02 19.57
N LEU A 33 -1.32 3.07 19.27
CA LEU A 33 -0.25 2.59 20.14
C LEU A 33 0.52 3.80 20.68
N ALA A 34 1.70 3.58 21.25
CA ALA A 34 2.54 4.64 21.74
C ALA A 34 3.04 5.58 20.62
N GLY A 35 3.07 6.89 20.91
CA GLY A 35 3.57 7.91 20.00
C GLY A 35 2.74 8.02 18.72
N THR A 36 3.40 7.91 17.57
CA THR A 36 2.78 8.01 16.24
C THR A 36 2.36 6.64 15.66
N ARG A 37 2.43 5.57 16.46
CA ARG A 37 2.19 4.20 16.00
C ARG A 37 0.73 3.80 16.15
N ALA A 38 0.30 2.86 15.32
CA ALA A 38 -1.01 2.24 15.38
C ALA A 38 -0.96 0.82 14.82
N THR A 39 -1.98 0.03 15.13
CA THR A 39 -2.23 -1.27 14.51
C THR A 39 -3.67 -1.34 14.02
N GLY A 40 -3.89 -2.13 12.97
CA GLY A 40 -5.20 -2.35 12.40
C GLY A 40 -5.11 -3.22 11.16
N ARG A 41 -6.21 -3.92 10.87
CA ARG A 41 -6.34 -4.71 9.64
C ARG A 41 -6.38 -3.78 8.42
N SER A 42 -5.73 -4.21 7.34
CA SER A 42 -5.73 -3.54 6.04
C SER A 42 -5.01 -2.19 6.07
N PHE A 43 -3.89 -2.07 6.78
CA PHE A 43 -2.98 -0.94 6.52
C PHE A 43 -2.41 -1.02 5.11
N ASP A 44 -2.09 -2.23 4.67
CA ASP A 44 -2.02 -2.60 3.27
C ASP A 44 -3.43 -2.59 2.63
N ASP A 45 -3.62 -1.92 1.49
CA ASP A 45 -3.13 -0.54 1.30
C ASP A 45 -4.12 0.61 1.63
N ARG A 46 -4.71 0.61 2.83
CA ARG A 46 -5.47 1.79 3.29
C ARG A 46 -4.57 2.95 3.68
N VAL A 47 -3.32 2.72 4.05
CA VAL A 47 -2.37 3.79 4.37
C VAL A 47 -1.95 4.52 3.09
N GLY A 48 -1.62 3.83 2.00
CA GLY A 48 -1.35 4.46 0.71
C GLY A 48 -2.57 5.16 0.14
N SER A 49 -3.75 4.53 0.23
CA SER A 49 -5.03 5.19 -0.11
C SER A 49 -5.25 6.50 0.68
N ALA A 50 -4.98 6.49 2.00
CA ALA A 50 -5.11 7.68 2.84
C ALA A 50 -4.06 8.74 2.49
N ALA A 51 -2.81 8.35 2.19
CA ALA A 51 -1.76 9.25 1.74
C ALA A 51 -2.14 9.95 0.43
N GLN A 52 -2.69 9.21 -0.54
CA GLN A 52 -3.20 9.77 -1.79
C GLN A 52 -4.34 10.77 -1.56
N LEU A 53 -5.34 10.44 -0.73
CA LEU A 53 -6.42 11.36 -0.36
C LEU A 53 -5.90 12.63 0.32
N LEU A 54 -4.93 12.49 1.22
CA LEU A 54 -4.28 13.60 1.92
C LEU A 54 -3.45 14.48 0.99
N ALA A 55 -2.81 13.89 -0.03
CA ALA A 55 -2.10 14.62 -1.07
C ALA A 55 -3.09 15.39 -1.95
N LEU A 56 -4.16 14.75 -2.42
CA LEU A 56 -5.21 15.38 -3.23
C LEU A 56 -5.87 16.56 -2.50
N ARG A 57 -6.13 16.44 -1.19
CA ARG A 57 -6.70 17.52 -0.36
C ARG A 57 -5.76 18.71 -0.21
N ARG A 58 -4.45 18.49 -0.22
CA ARG A 58 -3.42 19.54 -0.07
C ARG A 58 -2.87 20.03 -1.41
N LEU A 59 -3.34 19.45 -2.52
CA LEU A 59 -2.84 19.75 -3.84
C LEU A 59 -3.34 21.11 -4.30
N ASP A 60 -2.42 22.04 -4.50
CA ASP A 60 -2.71 23.31 -5.15
C ASP A 60 -2.86 23.09 -6.65
N ARG A 61 -4.11 22.97 -7.10
CA ARG A 61 -4.46 22.69 -8.49
C ARG A 61 -3.99 23.79 -9.44
N ALA A 62 -3.90 25.04 -8.98
CA ALA A 62 -3.46 26.16 -9.80
C ALA A 62 -1.96 26.09 -10.14
N LYS A 63 -1.16 25.32 -9.39
CA LYS A 63 0.27 25.13 -9.63
C LYS A 63 0.59 23.92 -10.50
N LEU A 64 -0.41 23.14 -10.92
CA LEU A 64 -0.20 21.96 -11.75
C LEU A 64 0.16 22.38 -13.18
N LYS A 65 1.35 21.96 -13.63
CA LYS A 65 1.81 22.14 -15.02
C LYS A 65 1.40 20.98 -15.93
N HIS A 66 0.96 19.87 -15.33
CA HIS A 66 0.57 18.64 -16.02
C HIS A 66 -0.64 18.03 -15.32
N GLN A 67 -1.40 17.21 -16.06
CA GLN A 67 -2.46 16.40 -15.47
C GLN A 67 -1.84 15.41 -14.46
N VAL A 68 -2.48 15.29 -13.30
CA VAL A 68 -2.14 14.30 -12.28
C VAL A 68 -3.36 13.40 -12.10
N ILE A 69 -3.16 12.10 -12.27
CA ILE A 69 -4.23 11.10 -12.20
C ILE A 69 -4.01 10.32 -10.90
N PHE A 70 -5.02 10.31 -10.04
CA PHE A 70 -5.05 9.48 -8.84
C PHE A 70 -5.85 8.23 -9.13
N VAL A 71 -5.28 7.06 -8.84
CA VAL A 71 -5.90 5.76 -9.13
C VAL A 71 -5.95 4.95 -7.84
N TRP A 72 -7.14 4.45 -7.52
CA TRP A 72 -7.35 3.41 -6.51
C TRP A 72 -7.66 2.13 -7.27
N SER A 73 -6.62 1.33 -7.52
CA SER A 73 -6.74 0.05 -8.21
C SER A 73 -7.46 -0.96 -7.30
N VAL A 74 -8.00 -2.00 -7.94
CA VAL A 74 -8.61 -3.15 -7.26
C VAL A 74 -7.82 -4.41 -7.61
N ARG A 75 -7.98 -5.44 -6.79
CA ARG A 75 -7.41 -6.78 -7.03
C ARG A 75 -5.87 -6.78 -7.16
N GLU A 76 -5.20 -5.93 -6.39
CA GLU A 76 -3.73 -5.89 -6.26
C GLU A 76 -3.24 -7.24 -5.69
N GLU A 77 -3.74 -7.59 -4.51
CA GLU A 77 -3.50 -8.82 -3.71
C GLU A 77 -3.74 -10.17 -4.43
N ILE A 78 -4.25 -10.14 -5.66
CA ILE A 78 -4.52 -11.33 -6.48
C ILE A 78 -3.97 -11.23 -7.91
N GLY A 79 -3.09 -10.26 -8.17
CA GLY A 79 -2.32 -10.18 -9.42
C GLY A 79 -2.31 -8.82 -10.12
N LEU A 80 -2.43 -7.71 -9.38
CA LEU A 80 -2.31 -6.34 -9.94
C LEU A 80 -3.31 -6.01 -11.06
N GLU A 81 -4.44 -6.71 -11.14
CA GLU A 81 -5.32 -6.65 -12.32
C GLU A 81 -5.86 -5.24 -12.59
N GLY A 82 -6.29 -4.52 -11.54
CA GLY A 82 -6.79 -3.16 -11.70
C GLY A 82 -5.71 -2.18 -12.15
N ALA A 83 -4.47 -2.38 -11.72
CA ALA A 83 -3.34 -1.56 -12.16
C ALA A 83 -2.99 -1.85 -13.63
N ALA A 84 -3.04 -3.12 -14.05
CA ALA A 84 -2.83 -3.51 -15.45
C ALA A 84 -3.88 -2.91 -16.39
N VAL A 85 -5.16 -2.92 -15.99
CA VAL A 85 -6.24 -2.27 -16.77
C VAL A 85 -6.02 -0.76 -16.86
N ALA A 86 -5.65 -0.10 -15.76
CA ALA A 86 -5.35 1.33 -15.76
C ALA A 86 -4.15 1.67 -16.66
N ALA A 87 -3.08 0.87 -16.62
CA ALA A 87 -1.92 1.04 -17.47
C ALA A 87 -2.27 0.89 -18.96
N ALA A 88 -3.07 -0.12 -19.32
CA ALA A 88 -3.53 -0.32 -20.70
C ALA A 88 -4.41 0.84 -21.20
N ALA A 89 -5.29 1.37 -20.34
CA ALA A 89 -6.19 2.47 -20.70
C ALA A 89 -5.48 3.82 -20.83
N LEU A 90 -4.51 4.11 -19.96
CA LEU A 90 -3.76 5.37 -19.98
C LEU A 90 -2.63 5.36 -21.02
N GLY A 91 -2.07 4.17 -21.31
CA GLY A 91 -1.06 3.98 -22.33
C GLY A 91 0.21 4.80 -22.13
N PRO A 92 0.97 5.09 -23.20
CA PRO A 92 2.27 5.76 -23.13
C PRO A 92 2.20 7.25 -22.80
N THR A 93 0.99 7.78 -22.57
CA THR A 93 0.79 9.20 -22.23
C THR A 93 1.31 9.54 -20.83
N VAL A 94 1.40 8.53 -19.95
CA VAL A 94 1.86 8.69 -18.57
C VAL A 94 3.39 8.69 -18.52
N LYS A 95 3.97 9.86 -18.22
CA LYS A 95 5.43 10.03 -18.15
C LYS A 95 6.07 9.49 -16.87
N ARG A 96 5.30 9.42 -15.78
CA ARG A 96 5.78 8.99 -14.47
C ARG A 96 4.63 8.39 -13.68
N VAL A 97 4.88 7.23 -13.09
CA VAL A 97 3.95 6.52 -12.20
C VAL A 97 4.56 6.45 -10.82
N HIS A 98 3.75 6.72 -9.80
CA HIS A 98 4.10 6.50 -8.41
C HIS A 98 3.12 5.46 -7.85
N ALA A 99 3.57 4.20 -7.76
CA ALA A 99 2.86 3.19 -7.00
C ALA A 99 3.00 3.55 -5.51
N ILE A 100 1.86 3.76 -4.85
CA ILE A 100 1.81 4.07 -3.42
C ILE A 100 1.28 2.83 -2.73
N ASP A 101 2.09 2.28 -1.85
CA ASP A 101 1.80 1.05 -1.13
C ASP A 101 2.58 1.05 0.19
N THR A 102 2.29 0.09 1.06
CA THR A 102 3.07 -0.17 2.26
C THR A 102 4.42 -0.81 1.94
N PHE A 103 5.38 -0.72 2.86
CA PHE A 103 6.66 -1.40 2.77
C PHE A 103 6.79 -2.30 3.98
N VAL A 104 7.03 -3.60 3.76
CA VAL A 104 7.26 -4.56 4.84
C VAL A 104 8.55 -4.18 5.54
N SER A 105 8.50 -3.99 6.87
CA SER A 105 9.68 -3.62 7.65
C SER A 105 10.13 -4.78 8.51
N ALA A 106 11.40 -5.16 8.39
CA ALA A 106 12.10 -6.08 9.28
C ALA A 106 12.62 -5.38 10.57
N ASP A 107 12.06 -4.23 10.95
CA ASP A 107 12.35 -3.50 12.19
C ASP A 107 11.64 -4.10 13.43
N SER A 108 11.49 -5.43 13.43
CA SER A 108 10.93 -6.19 14.55
C SER A 108 12.07 -7.01 15.19
N PRO A 109 12.03 -7.28 16.51
CA PRO A 109 13.06 -8.08 17.17
C PRO A 109 13.19 -9.53 16.65
N LEU A 110 12.20 -10.02 15.89
CA LEU A 110 12.13 -11.40 15.43
C LEU A 110 12.58 -11.58 13.98
N GLU A 111 12.54 -10.51 13.18
CA GLU A 111 12.82 -10.60 11.74
C GLU A 111 14.32 -10.51 11.43
N LEU A 112 14.74 -11.17 10.36
CA LEU A 112 16.08 -11.00 9.82
C LEU A 112 16.18 -9.64 9.12
N GLN A 113 17.03 -8.75 9.62
CA GLN A 113 17.18 -7.39 9.08
C GLN A 113 17.57 -7.34 7.59
N SER A 114 18.25 -8.38 7.09
CA SER A 114 18.60 -8.52 5.68
C SER A 114 17.39 -8.67 4.75
N PHE A 115 16.20 -8.96 5.29
CA PHE A 115 14.98 -9.11 4.50
C PHE A 115 14.46 -7.76 3.98
N ALA A 116 14.27 -6.78 4.87
CA ALA A 116 13.69 -5.48 4.53
C ALA A 116 13.78 -4.46 5.69
N VAL A 117 14.97 -4.16 6.22
CA VAL A 117 15.07 -3.21 7.34
C VAL A 117 14.68 -1.78 6.93
N ALA A 118 13.56 -1.28 7.45
CA ALA A 118 13.09 0.09 7.25
C ALA A 118 12.45 0.61 8.54
N PRO A 119 13.21 1.23 9.46
CA PRO A 119 12.71 1.57 10.77
C PRO A 119 11.45 2.45 10.77
N LEU A 120 10.46 2.05 11.56
CA LEU A 120 9.18 2.75 11.62
C LEU A 120 9.37 4.15 12.24
N GLY A 121 8.85 5.18 11.55
CA GLY A 121 8.98 6.58 11.96
C GLY A 121 10.19 7.31 11.36
N GLN A 122 11.02 6.64 10.56
CA GLN A 122 12.13 7.27 9.82
C GLN A 122 11.75 7.74 8.42
N GLY A 123 10.45 7.94 8.17
CA GLY A 123 9.93 8.48 6.91
C GLY A 123 9.41 7.41 5.95
N ALA A 124 8.87 7.87 4.82
CA ALA A 124 8.41 6.99 3.75
C ALA A 124 9.59 6.23 3.12
N VAL A 125 9.29 5.14 2.42
CA VAL A 125 10.31 4.31 1.76
C VAL A 125 10.21 4.50 0.25
N ALA A 126 11.30 4.92 -0.38
CA ALA A 126 11.49 4.77 -1.82
C ALA A 126 11.94 3.33 -2.08
N ARG A 127 11.03 2.50 -2.60
CA ARG A 127 11.29 1.11 -2.92
C ARG A 127 12.18 1.03 -4.17
N ALA A 128 13.43 0.59 -3.98
CA ALA A 128 14.40 0.46 -5.06
C ALA A 128 14.27 -0.88 -5.80
N LEU A 129 13.94 -1.93 -5.07
CA LEU A 129 13.85 -3.30 -5.57
C LEU A 129 12.80 -4.08 -4.79
N ASP A 130 12.03 -4.90 -5.51
CA ASP A 130 11.23 -5.98 -4.96
C ASP A 130 11.15 -7.18 -5.93
N ASN A 131 10.33 -8.19 -5.63
CA ASN A 131 10.23 -9.40 -6.46
C ASN A 131 9.56 -9.14 -7.81
N SER A 132 8.82 -8.04 -7.94
CA SER A 132 8.04 -7.68 -9.12
C SER A 132 8.73 -6.65 -10.00
N SER A 133 9.62 -5.82 -9.43
CA SER A 133 10.16 -4.65 -10.13
C SER A 133 11.52 -4.19 -9.61
N VAL A 134 12.31 -3.63 -10.56
CA VAL A 134 13.52 -2.86 -10.27
C VAL A 134 13.24 -1.41 -10.61
N THR A 135 13.24 -0.52 -9.62
CA THR A 135 13.04 0.91 -9.86
C THR A 135 14.30 1.51 -10.51
N PRO A 136 14.20 2.23 -11.64
CA PRO A 136 15.34 2.91 -12.24
C PRO A 136 16.05 3.82 -11.21
N PRO A 137 17.39 3.77 -11.08
CA PRO A 137 18.13 4.56 -10.09
C PRO A 137 17.81 6.06 -10.14
N ALA A 138 17.70 6.63 -11.35
CA ALA A 138 17.35 8.03 -11.54
C ALA A 138 15.99 8.43 -10.92
N TYR A 139 15.03 7.50 -10.80
CA TYR A 139 13.78 7.76 -10.09
C TYR A 139 13.98 7.79 -8.58
N VAL A 140 14.70 6.82 -8.01
CA VAL A 140 15.03 6.80 -6.58
C VAL A 140 15.80 8.07 -6.21
N ASP A 141 16.83 8.43 -6.98
CA ASP A 141 17.63 9.64 -6.78
C ASP A 141 16.78 10.91 -6.82
N SER A 142 15.82 10.98 -7.75
CA SER A 142 14.90 12.12 -7.83
C SER A 142 14.02 12.27 -6.58
N LEU A 143 13.59 11.15 -5.97
CA LEU A 143 12.82 11.17 -4.73
C LEU A 143 13.70 11.57 -3.54
N VAL A 144 14.92 11.04 -3.44
CA VAL A 144 15.88 11.39 -2.39
C VAL A 144 16.25 12.87 -2.44
N ALA A 145 16.53 13.40 -3.63
CA ALA A 145 16.84 14.80 -3.82
C ALA A 145 15.65 15.70 -3.43
N LEU A 146 14.43 15.34 -3.83
CA LEU A 146 13.22 16.07 -3.47
C LEU A 146 12.98 16.06 -1.95
N ALA A 147 13.12 14.90 -1.32
CA ALA A 147 12.94 14.74 0.12
C ALA A 147 13.94 15.60 0.90
N ARG A 148 15.21 15.57 0.52
CA ARG A 148 16.26 16.44 1.08
C ARG A 148 15.93 17.93 0.91
N ALA A 149 15.56 18.35 -0.30
CA ALA A 149 15.23 19.74 -0.59
C ALA A 149 14.01 20.27 0.19
N ARG A 150 13.12 19.37 0.65
CA ARG A 150 11.90 19.71 1.41
C ARG A 150 11.98 19.39 2.90
N GLY A 151 13.11 18.89 3.39
CA GLY A 151 13.25 18.45 4.78
C GLY A 151 12.33 17.29 5.16
N VAL A 152 11.93 16.47 4.20
CA VAL A 152 11.08 15.28 4.42
C VAL A 152 11.98 14.08 4.62
N LYS A 153 11.73 13.29 5.68
CA LYS A 153 12.43 12.03 5.89
C LYS A 153 12.02 11.00 4.83
N LEU A 154 13.00 10.38 4.18
CA LEU A 154 12.83 9.32 3.20
C LEU A 154 13.92 8.27 3.41
N GLN A 155 13.55 7.00 3.32
CA GLN A 155 14.44 5.85 3.37
C GLN A 155 14.50 5.23 1.96
N VAL A 156 15.61 4.57 1.62
CA VAL A 156 15.68 3.74 0.41
C VAL A 156 15.67 2.29 0.87
N GLY A 157 14.73 1.51 0.35
CA GLY A 157 14.49 0.15 0.80
C GLY A 157 14.51 -0.86 -0.35
N THR A 158 15.04 -2.03 -0.06
CA THR A 158 14.90 -3.26 -0.85
C THR A 158 14.14 -4.26 -0.01
N THR A 159 13.19 -4.98 -0.60
CA THR A 159 12.40 -6.00 0.11
C THR A 159 12.21 -7.20 -0.77
N ASN A 160 11.94 -8.36 -0.18
CA ASN A 160 11.22 -9.41 -0.89
C ASN A 160 9.72 -9.17 -0.75
N GLY A 161 8.91 -9.69 -1.68
CA GLY A 161 7.49 -9.37 -1.82
C GLY A 161 7.23 -8.43 -2.99
N GLY A 162 5.98 -8.04 -3.20
CA GLY A 162 5.53 -7.28 -4.38
C GLY A 162 4.27 -7.88 -4.99
#